data_AF-A0A925I5T7-F1
#
_entry.id   AF-A0A925I5T7-F1
#
_cell.length_a   1.000
_cell.length_b   1.000
_cell.length_c   1.000
_cell.angle_alpha   90.00
_cell.angle_beta   90.00
_cell.angle_gamma   90.00
#
_symmetry.space_group_name_H-M   'P 1'
#
loop_
_entity.id
_entity.type
_entity.pdbx_description
1 polymer ?
#
loop_
_entity_poly.entity_id
_entity_poly.type
_entity_poly.pdbx_seq_one_letter_code
_entity_poly.pdbx_strand_id
1 'polypeptide(L)'
;MDLRLALFDLAARHKLDARAADSLEQLAAFERQPANLAWWLPRAIAVLAAALGGLGIIFWIAANWETLGRFGRFALLQGFFLAACLGALSRPAARAPLALAALLTIGGLFAYFGQTYQTGADPWQLFALWAALSLPLCLSARSDILWTPWAMVALSAVSLWLFAQAGHRWRVEPRDLAVHATAML
;
A
#
# COMPACT_ATOMS: atom_id res chain seq x y z
N MET A 1 24.66 18.01 33.15
CA MET A 1 25.90 17.71 33.89
C MET A 1 26.24 16.26 33.58
N ASP A 2 27.32 15.99 32.86
CA ASP A 2 27.66 14.62 32.46
C ASP A 2 27.93 13.77 33.70
N LEU A 3 27.28 12.62 33.78
CA LEU A 3 27.30 11.75 34.95
C LEU A 3 28.71 11.17 35.20
N ARG A 4 29.55 11.09 34.15
CA ARG A 4 31.00 10.83 34.25
C ARG A 4 31.75 11.94 34.99
N LEU A 5 31.50 13.20 34.66
CA LEU A 5 32.13 14.34 35.34
C LEU A 5 31.71 14.40 36.81
N ALA A 6 30.47 14.04 37.13
CA ALA A 6 30.00 13.95 38.51
C ALA A 6 30.71 12.83 39.32
N LEU A 7 31.01 11.69 38.69
CA LEU A 7 31.78 10.61 39.33
C LEU A 7 33.24 11.02 39.58
N PHE A 8 33.88 11.71 38.64
CA PHE A 8 35.23 12.22 38.83
C PHE A 8 35.31 13.26 39.97
N ASP A 9 34.32 14.15 40.06
CA ASP A 9 34.23 15.12 41.16
C ASP A 9 33.99 14.43 42.51
N LEU A 10 33.16 13.37 42.55
CA LEU A 10 32.95 12.57 43.76
C LEU A 10 34.23 11.82 44.20
N ALA A 11 34.97 11.25 43.24
CA ALA A 11 36.25 10.58 43.48
C ALA A 11 37.31 11.55 44.03
N ALA A 12 37.37 12.76 43.46
CA ALA A 12 38.28 13.81 43.90
C ALA A 12 37.93 14.33 45.31
N ARG A 13 36.64 14.52 45.61
CA ARG A 13 36.17 15.00 46.93
C ARG A 13 36.45 14.00 48.05
N HIS A 14 36.31 12.71 47.78
CA HIS A 14 36.55 11.66 48.78
C HIS A 14 37.98 11.11 48.80
N LYS A 15 38.91 11.69 48.01
CA LYS A 15 40.31 11.22 47.88
C LYS A 15 40.41 9.71 47.68
N LEU A 16 39.56 9.17 46.81
CA LEU A 16 39.51 7.74 46.54
C LEU A 16 40.79 7.31 45.81
N ASP A 17 41.45 6.27 46.33
CA ASP A 17 42.61 5.65 45.66
C ASP A 17 42.21 5.07 44.30
N ALA A 18 43.18 4.91 43.39
CA ALA A 18 42.93 4.46 42.01
C ALA A 18 42.10 3.16 41.92
N ARG A 19 42.31 2.20 42.84
CA ARG A 19 41.51 0.97 42.94
C ARG A 19 40.05 1.20 43.36
N ALA A 20 39.83 2.16 44.25
CA ALA A 20 38.49 2.48 44.75
C ALA A 20 37.70 3.29 43.71
N ALA A 21 38.37 4.15 42.93
CA ALA A 21 37.80 4.83 41.78
C ALA A 21 37.40 3.83 40.67
N ASP A 22 38.26 2.86 40.34
CA ASP A 22 37.95 1.76 39.40
C ASP A 22 36.74 0.95 39.85
N SER A 23 36.66 0.62 41.15
CA SER A 23 35.52 -0.11 41.71
C SER A 23 34.21 0.68 41.60
N LEU A 24 34.28 2.01 41.74
CA LEU A 24 33.14 2.93 41.60
C LEU A 24 32.67 3.02 40.14
N GLU A 25 33.58 3.07 39.17
CA GLU A 25 33.23 3.07 37.73
C GLU A 25 32.65 1.70 37.31
N GLN A 26 33.19 0.60 37.83
CA GLN A 26 32.63 -0.75 37.64
C GLN A 26 31.22 -0.89 38.23
N LEU A 27 30.98 -0.35 39.43
CA LEU A 27 29.66 -0.31 40.07
C LEU A 27 28.67 0.59 39.31
N ALA A 28 29.16 1.70 38.76
CA ALA A 28 28.36 2.60 37.93
C ALA A 28 28.02 2.00 36.55
N ALA A 29 28.63 0.86 36.19
CA ALA A 29 28.34 0.06 35.00
C ALA A 29 28.35 0.86 33.68
N PHE A 30 29.16 1.91 33.59
CA PHE A 30 29.28 2.75 32.39
C PHE A 30 29.84 2.01 31.17
N GLU A 31 30.60 0.93 31.40
CA GLU A 31 31.14 0.09 30.32
C GLU A 31 30.13 -0.96 29.81
N ARG A 32 28.99 -1.16 30.49
CA ARG A 32 27.95 -2.04 29.95
C ARG A 32 27.25 -1.30 28.82
N GLN A 33 27.52 -1.74 27.59
CA GLN A 33 26.75 -1.34 26.42
C GLN A 33 25.26 -1.44 26.75
N PRO A 34 24.48 -0.35 26.64
CA PRO A 34 23.11 -0.33 27.12
C PRO A 34 22.33 -1.41 26.35
N ALA A 35 21.79 -2.40 27.09
CA ALA A 35 21.29 -3.65 26.50
C ALA A 35 20.16 -3.44 25.47
N ASN A 36 19.46 -2.31 25.56
CA ASN A 36 18.44 -1.89 24.61
C ASN A 36 19.03 -1.42 23.25
N LEU A 37 20.24 -0.85 23.23
CA LEU A 37 20.86 -0.33 22.01
C LEU A 37 21.23 -1.45 21.05
N ALA A 38 21.73 -2.57 21.57
CA ALA A 38 22.07 -3.75 20.76
C ALA A 38 20.86 -4.33 19.99
N TRP A 39 19.63 -4.11 20.50
CA TRP A 39 18.41 -4.59 19.87
C TRP A 39 17.71 -3.54 19.01
N TRP A 40 17.71 -2.26 19.43
CA TRP A 40 17.08 -1.16 18.68
C TRP A 40 17.93 -0.69 17.50
N LEU A 41 19.25 -0.60 17.66
CA LEU A 41 20.15 -0.09 16.63
C LEU A 41 20.07 -0.89 15.31
N PRO A 42 20.17 -2.24 15.29
CA PRO A 42 20.05 -2.98 14.03
C PRO A 42 18.68 -2.84 13.39
N ARG A 43 17.61 -2.66 14.18
CA ARG A 43 16.26 -2.43 13.65
C ARG A 43 16.09 -1.04 13.08
N ALA A 44 16.60 -0.03 13.75
CA ALA A 44 16.61 1.34 13.25
C ALA A 44 17.40 1.43 11.94
N ILE A 45 18.57 0.78 11.88
CA ILE A 45 19.37 0.67 10.66
C ILE A 45 18.60 -0.09 9.57
N ALA A 46 17.95 -1.22 9.90
CA ALA A 46 17.17 -1.99 8.94
C ALA A 46 15.98 -1.19 8.38
N VAL A 47 15.26 -0.46 9.22
CA VAL A 47 14.16 0.43 8.81
C VAL A 47 14.67 1.55 7.92
N LEU A 48 15.79 2.20 8.30
CA LEU A 48 16.41 3.25 7.49
C LEU A 48 16.90 2.72 6.14
N ALA A 49 17.54 1.55 6.13
CA ALA A 49 17.99 0.89 4.91
C ALA A 49 16.81 0.53 3.99
N ALA A 50 15.72 0.00 4.55
CA ALA A 50 14.50 -0.29 3.81
C ALA A 50 13.84 0.99 3.26
N ALA A 51 13.81 2.07 4.05
CA ALA A 51 13.26 3.36 3.64
C ALA A 51 14.07 4.00 2.52
N LEU A 52 15.40 4.06 2.65
CA LEU A 52 16.30 4.60 1.64
C LEU A 52 16.28 3.75 0.36
N GLY A 53 16.28 2.42 0.49
CA GLY A 53 16.16 1.51 -0.64
C GLY A 53 14.83 1.67 -1.38
N GLY A 54 13.72 1.75 -0.64
CA GLY A 54 12.39 2.01 -1.19
C GLY A 54 12.31 3.36 -1.91
N LEU A 55 12.86 4.42 -1.30
CA LEU A 55 12.92 5.75 -1.91
C LEU A 55 13.79 5.75 -3.18
N GLY A 56 14.92 5.05 -3.16
CA GLY A 56 15.77 4.88 -4.33
C GLY A 56 15.04 4.20 -5.49
N ILE A 57 14.26 3.15 -5.21
CA ILE A 57 13.41 2.49 -6.23
C ILE A 57 12.37 3.47 -6.78
N ILE A 58 11.68 4.22 -5.92
CA ILE A 58 10.68 5.21 -6.34
C ILE A 58 11.32 6.27 -7.25
N PHE A 59 12.47 6.83 -6.85
CA PHE A 59 13.18 7.83 -7.65
C PHE A 59 13.71 7.27 -8.97
N TRP A 60 14.20 6.04 -8.99
CA TRP A 60 14.63 5.38 -10.22
C TRP A 60 13.46 5.19 -11.18
N ILE A 61 12.31 4.70 -10.69
CA ILE A 61 11.08 4.55 -11.50
C ILE A 61 10.65 5.91 -12.04
N ALA A 62 10.63 6.95 -11.20
CA ALA A 62 10.23 8.30 -11.59
C ALA A 62 11.17 8.90 -12.65
N ALA A 63 12.49 8.79 -12.44
CA ALA A 63 13.49 9.32 -13.36
C ALA A 63 13.47 8.60 -14.73
N ASN A 64 13.15 7.30 -14.73
CA ASN A 64 13.06 6.50 -15.95
C ASN A 64 11.62 6.40 -16.49
N TRP A 65 10.65 7.12 -15.93
CA TRP A 65 9.24 6.93 -16.31
C TRP A 65 9.01 7.23 -17.79
N GLU A 66 9.58 8.31 -18.32
CA GLU A 66 9.46 8.69 -19.72
C GLU A 66 10.29 7.80 -20.67
N THR A 67 11.38 7.20 -20.18
CA THR A 67 12.22 6.28 -20.97
C THR A 67 11.65 4.86 -20.98
N LEU A 68 10.89 4.47 -19.95
CA LEU A 68 10.11 3.25 -19.91
C LEU A 68 9.02 3.32 -20.97
N GLY A 69 9.25 2.66 -22.11
CA GLY A 69 8.23 2.44 -23.12
C GLY A 69 6.98 1.75 -22.53
N ARG A 70 5.90 1.72 -23.30
CA ARG A 70 4.59 1.21 -22.83
C ARG A 70 4.69 -0.17 -22.16
N PHE A 71 5.47 -1.07 -22.77
CA PHE A 71 5.74 -2.41 -22.24
C PHE A 71 6.48 -2.39 -20.90
N GLY A 72 7.43 -1.47 -20.70
CA GLY A 72 8.15 -1.33 -19.44
C GLY A 72 7.24 -0.91 -18.30
N ARG A 73 6.37 0.08 -18.53
CA ARG A 73 5.36 0.51 -17.54
C ARG A 73 4.36 -0.60 -17.21
N PHE A 74 3.91 -1.36 -18.22
CA PHE A 74 3.07 -2.55 -18.01
C PHE A 74 3.79 -3.66 -17.23
N ALA A 75 5.06 -3.93 -17.56
CA ALA A 75 5.86 -4.95 -16.87
C ALA A 75 6.10 -4.57 -15.40
N LEU A 76 6.32 -3.29 -15.10
CA LEU A 76 6.44 -2.79 -13.73
C LEU A 76 5.15 -3.00 -12.93
N LEU A 77 4.00 -2.60 -13.49
CA LEU A 77 2.70 -2.79 -12.83
C LEU A 77 2.37 -4.27 -12.63
N GLN A 78 2.62 -5.12 -13.63
CA GLN A 78 2.44 -6.58 -13.51
C GLN A 78 3.42 -7.19 -12.49
N GLY A 79 4.67 -6.75 -12.46
CA GLY A 79 5.65 -7.18 -11.47
C GLY A 79 5.22 -6.85 -10.04
N PHE A 80 4.69 -5.64 -9.83
CA PHE A 80 4.12 -5.25 -8.53
C PHE A 80 2.91 -6.10 -8.14
N PHE A 81 2.00 -6.37 -9.08
CA PHE A 81 0.86 -7.27 -8.87
C PHE A 81 1.31 -8.67 -8.45
N LEU A 82 2.27 -9.27 -9.18
CA LEU A 82 2.79 -10.60 -8.87
C LEU A 82 3.50 -10.63 -7.51
N ALA A 83 4.29 -9.60 -7.19
CA ALA A 83 4.94 -9.48 -5.89
C ALA A 83 3.92 -9.38 -4.74
N ALA A 84 2.83 -8.63 -4.93
CA ALA A 84 1.75 -8.52 -3.96
C ALA A 84 1.04 -9.88 -3.76
N CYS A 85 0.72 -10.60 -4.84
CA CYS A 85 0.12 -11.93 -4.78
C CYS A 85 1.04 -12.95 -4.09
N LEU A 86 2.30 -13.03 -4.48
CA LEU A 86 3.30 -13.92 -3.85
C LEU A 86 3.52 -13.57 -2.38
N GLY A 87 3.55 -12.27 -2.05
CA GLY A 87 3.62 -11.81 -0.67
C GLY A 87 2.41 -12.22 0.15
N ALA A 88 1.19 -12.11 -0.41
CA ALA A 88 -0.04 -12.52 0.25
C ALA A 88 -0.10 -14.03 0.50
N LEU A 89 0.47 -14.84 -0.39
CA LEU A 89 0.57 -16.30 -0.24
C LEU A 89 1.65 -16.73 0.76
N SER A 90 2.80 -16.05 0.76
CA SER A 90 3.95 -16.41 1.60
C SER A 90 3.86 -15.91 3.04
N ARG A 91 3.11 -14.81 3.29
CA ARG A 91 3.00 -14.19 4.61
C ARG A 91 1.55 -14.05 5.06
N PRO A 92 0.99 -15.04 5.78
CA PRO A 92 -0.40 -15.02 6.26
C PRO A 92 -0.75 -13.75 7.05
N ALA A 93 0.18 -13.25 7.88
CA ALA A 93 0.00 -12.03 8.67
C ALA A 93 -0.18 -10.76 7.81
N ALA A 94 0.35 -10.74 6.58
CA ALA A 94 0.24 -9.63 5.65
C ALA A 94 -0.73 -9.91 4.48
N ARG A 95 -1.50 -11.00 4.55
CA ARG A 95 -2.35 -11.45 3.44
C ARG A 95 -3.40 -10.41 3.03
N ALA A 96 -4.11 -9.82 3.99
CA ALA A 96 -5.13 -8.82 3.72
C ALA A 96 -4.58 -7.55 3.04
N PRO A 97 -3.56 -6.86 3.60
CA PRO A 97 -3.02 -5.66 2.95
C PRO A 97 -2.35 -5.95 1.60
N LEU A 98 -1.70 -7.11 1.43
CA LEU A 98 -1.08 -7.48 0.16
C LEU A 98 -2.11 -7.89 -0.91
N ALA A 99 -3.18 -8.58 -0.52
CA ALA A 99 -4.28 -8.87 -1.44
C ALA A 99 -5.05 -7.60 -1.83
N LEU A 100 -5.18 -6.63 -0.91
CA LEU A 100 -5.73 -5.31 -1.23
C LEU A 100 -4.84 -4.57 -2.24
N ALA A 101 -3.52 -4.58 -2.05
CA ALA A 101 -2.59 -4.00 -3.01
C ALA A 101 -2.71 -4.66 -4.39
N ALA A 102 -2.84 -5.99 -4.45
CA ALA A 102 -3.08 -6.72 -5.69
C ALA A 102 -4.41 -6.29 -6.37
N LEU A 103 -5.50 -6.19 -5.61
CA LEU A 103 -6.80 -5.71 -6.11
C LEU A 103 -6.69 -4.31 -6.73
N LEU A 104 -6.04 -3.37 -6.04
CA LEU A 104 -5.85 -2.00 -6.52
C LEU A 104 -4.94 -1.95 -7.76
N THR A 105 -3.96 -2.84 -7.83
CA THR A 105 -3.05 -2.93 -9.00
C THR A 105 -3.77 -3.42 -10.25
N ILE A 106 -4.76 -4.32 -10.14
CA ILE A 106 -5.62 -4.69 -11.27
C ILE A 106 -6.32 -3.45 -11.83
N GLY A 107 -6.88 -2.60 -10.96
CA GLY A 107 -7.50 -1.33 -11.38
C GLY A 107 -6.50 -0.38 -12.02
N GLY A 108 -5.30 -0.24 -11.44
CA GLY A 108 -4.21 0.55 -12.00
C GLY A 108 -3.77 0.07 -13.39
N LEU A 109 -3.69 -1.23 -13.60
CA LEU A 109 -3.39 -1.84 -14.91
C LEU A 109 -4.47 -1.50 -15.94
N PHE A 110 -5.75 -1.60 -15.59
CA PHE A 110 -6.84 -1.24 -16.50
C PHE A 110 -6.94 0.26 -16.77
N ALA A 111 -6.69 1.10 -15.76
CA ALA A 111 -6.62 2.55 -15.94
C ALA A 111 -5.47 2.93 -16.89
N TYR A 112 -4.28 2.35 -16.69
CA TYR A 112 -3.14 2.56 -17.57
C TYR A 112 -3.41 2.02 -18.99
N PHE A 113 -4.07 0.87 -19.11
CA PHE A 113 -4.50 0.33 -20.40
C PHE A 113 -5.48 1.25 -21.12
N GLY A 114 -6.51 1.75 -20.45
CA GLY A 114 -7.48 2.67 -21.04
C GLY A 114 -6.87 4.01 -21.47
N GLN A 115 -5.87 4.51 -20.73
CA GLN A 115 -5.11 5.71 -21.11
C GLN A 115 -4.20 5.47 -22.32
N THR A 116 -3.54 4.31 -22.36
CA THR A 116 -2.54 3.97 -23.40
C THR A 116 -3.19 3.53 -24.70
N TYR A 117 -4.28 2.78 -24.60
CA TYR A 117 -5.05 2.24 -25.70
C TYR A 117 -6.48 2.74 -25.56
N GLN A 118 -6.77 3.89 -26.17
CA GLN A 118 -8.12 4.39 -26.36
C GLN A 118 -8.89 3.44 -27.29
N THR A 119 -9.33 2.31 -26.75
CA THR A 119 -9.90 1.18 -27.50
C THR A 119 -11.36 1.38 -27.86
N GLY A 120 -11.95 2.54 -27.52
CA GLY A 120 -13.40 2.78 -27.68
C GLY A 120 -14.28 1.82 -26.88
N ALA A 121 -13.70 0.95 -26.05
CA ALA A 121 -14.41 0.00 -25.22
C ALA A 121 -15.15 0.74 -24.12
N ASP A 122 -16.38 0.30 -23.84
CA ASP A 122 -17.18 0.93 -22.80
C ASP A 122 -16.51 0.78 -21.42
N PRO A 123 -16.47 1.85 -20.60
CA PRO A 123 -15.86 1.80 -19.28
C PRO A 123 -16.39 0.68 -18.37
N TRP A 124 -17.67 0.32 -18.50
CA TRP A 124 -18.29 -0.72 -17.67
C TRP A 124 -17.60 -2.09 -17.83
N GLN A 125 -17.07 -2.41 -19.01
CA GLN A 125 -16.41 -3.69 -19.28
C GLN A 125 -15.10 -3.82 -18.50
N LEU A 126 -14.32 -2.74 -18.41
CA LEU A 126 -13.07 -2.71 -17.65
C LEU A 126 -13.33 -2.88 -16.15
N PHE A 127 -14.35 -2.21 -15.61
CA PHE A 127 -14.75 -2.39 -14.21
C PHE A 127 -15.32 -3.79 -13.94
N ALA A 128 -16.09 -4.36 -14.86
CA ALA A 128 -16.61 -5.71 -14.72
C ALA A 128 -15.47 -6.75 -14.72
N LEU A 129 -14.50 -6.61 -15.63
CA LEU A 129 -13.32 -7.48 -15.66
C LEU A 129 -12.46 -7.30 -14.41
N TRP A 130 -12.32 -6.07 -13.91
CA TRP A 130 -11.66 -5.80 -12.63
C TRP A 130 -12.34 -6.52 -11.46
N ALA A 131 -13.66 -6.41 -11.33
CA ALA A 131 -14.41 -7.12 -10.30
C ALA A 131 -14.26 -8.65 -10.42
N ALA A 132 -14.33 -9.18 -11.64
CA ALA A 132 -14.19 -10.62 -11.89
C ALA A 132 -12.79 -11.15 -11.54
N LEU A 133 -11.73 -10.46 -11.96
CA LEU A 133 -10.35 -10.87 -11.69
C LEU A 133 -9.95 -10.71 -10.22
N SER A 134 -10.55 -9.75 -9.51
CA SER A 134 -10.28 -9.55 -8.08
C SER A 134 -11.12 -10.43 -7.16
N LEU A 135 -12.18 -11.08 -7.66
CA LEU A 135 -13.03 -11.98 -6.87
C LEU A 135 -12.26 -13.16 -6.23
N PRO A 136 -11.39 -13.91 -6.94
CA PRO A 136 -10.59 -14.97 -6.32
C PRO A 136 -9.71 -14.45 -5.17
N LEU A 137 -9.18 -13.23 -5.28
CA LEU A 137 -8.38 -12.61 -4.22
C LEU A 137 -9.23 -12.36 -2.97
N CYS A 138 -10.43 -11.79 -3.12
CA CYS A 138 -11.38 -11.57 -2.03
C CYS A 138 -11.79 -12.88 -1.35
N LEU A 139 -12.12 -13.91 -2.13
CA LEU A 139 -12.46 -15.23 -1.61
C LEU A 139 -11.30 -15.88 -0.85
N SER A 140 -10.07 -15.67 -1.32
CA SER A 140 -8.87 -16.23 -0.69
C SER A 140 -8.55 -15.54 0.64
N ALA A 141 -8.68 -14.21 0.71
CA ALA A 141 -8.29 -13.42 1.87
C ALA A 141 -9.38 -13.37 2.96
N ARG A 142 -10.65 -13.62 2.61
CA ARG A 142 -11.81 -13.68 3.53
C ARG A 142 -11.87 -12.50 4.51
N SER A 143 -11.53 -11.30 4.04
CA SER A 143 -11.42 -10.09 4.87
C SER A 143 -12.35 -9.01 4.35
N ASP A 144 -13.08 -8.36 5.26
CA ASP A 144 -14.00 -7.25 4.96
C ASP A 144 -13.30 -6.05 4.32
N ILE A 145 -12.00 -5.89 4.62
CA ILE A 145 -11.12 -4.86 4.03
C ILE A 145 -11.00 -5.03 2.52
N LEU A 146 -11.10 -6.25 1.99
CA LEU A 146 -11.11 -6.50 0.54
C LEU A 146 -12.52 -6.45 -0.06
N TRP A 147 -13.53 -6.91 0.68
CA TRP A 147 -14.91 -6.90 0.18
C TRP A 147 -15.45 -5.49 -0.04
N THR A 148 -15.06 -4.54 0.81
CA THR A 148 -15.49 -3.14 0.69
C THR A 148 -15.08 -2.50 -0.65
N PRO A 149 -13.78 -2.44 -1.03
CA PRO A 149 -13.38 -1.91 -2.32
C PRO A 149 -13.85 -2.79 -3.49
N TRP A 150 -13.88 -4.11 -3.33
CA TRP A 150 -14.42 -5.00 -4.36
C TRP A 150 -15.88 -4.69 -4.69
N ALA A 151 -16.73 -4.50 -3.67
CA ALA A 151 -18.14 -4.13 -3.85
C ALA A 151 -18.27 -2.77 -4.54
N MET A 152 -17.42 -1.80 -4.19
CA MET A 152 -17.39 -0.49 -4.85
C MET A 152 -17.05 -0.61 -6.35
N VAL A 153 -16.06 -1.44 -6.70
CA VAL A 153 -15.69 -1.72 -8.10
C VAL A 153 -16.85 -2.41 -8.83
N ALA A 154 -17.47 -3.43 -8.22
CA ALA A 154 -18.59 -4.16 -8.81
C ALA A 154 -19.82 -3.26 -9.03
N LEU A 155 -20.17 -2.44 -8.03
CA LEU A 155 -21.25 -1.46 -8.14
C LEU A 155 -20.96 -0.40 -9.21
N SER A 156 -19.69 0.03 -9.35
CA SER A 156 -19.28 0.94 -10.41
C SER A 156 -19.47 0.31 -11.80
N ALA A 157 -19.12 -0.98 -11.95
CA ALA A 157 -19.37 -1.72 -13.19
C ALA A 157 -20.87 -1.75 -13.55
N VAL A 158 -21.72 -2.08 -12.58
CA VAL A 158 -23.18 -2.12 -12.77
C VAL A 158 -23.74 -0.73 -13.08
N SER A 159 -23.32 0.30 -12.36
CA SER A 159 -23.74 1.69 -12.59
C SER A 159 -23.37 2.17 -13.99
N LEU A 160 -22.15 1.89 -14.44
CA LEU A 160 -21.69 2.27 -15.79
C LEU A 160 -22.42 1.48 -16.88
N TRP A 161 -22.72 0.20 -16.63
CA TRP A 161 -23.50 -0.63 -17.54
C TRP A 161 -24.94 -0.11 -17.68
N LEU A 162 -25.58 0.23 -16.55
CA LEU A 162 -26.90 0.85 -16.54
C LEU A 162 -26.89 2.18 -17.31
N PHE A 163 -25.86 3.01 -17.12
CA PHE A 163 -25.72 4.27 -17.85
C PHE A 163 -25.56 4.05 -19.35
N ALA A 164 -24.72 3.10 -19.76
CA ALA A 164 -24.53 2.74 -21.18
C ALA A 164 -25.83 2.26 -21.83
N GLN A 165 -26.64 1.47 -21.11
CA GLN A 165 -27.94 1.01 -21.62
C GLN A 165 -29.04 2.08 -21.57
N ALA A 166 -29.08 2.88 -20.50
CA ALA A 166 -30.08 3.94 -20.33
C ALA A 166 -29.85 5.08 -21.34
N GLY A 167 -28.60 5.38 -21.71
CA GLY A 167 -28.25 6.32 -22.78
C GLY A 167 -28.86 5.99 -24.15
N HIS A 168 -29.22 4.72 -24.41
CA HIS A 168 -29.98 4.31 -25.60
C HIS A 168 -31.49 4.31 -25.42
N ARG A 169 -32.01 4.49 -24.20
CA ARG A 169 -33.43 4.40 -23.83
C ARG A 169 -34.08 5.72 -23.44
N TRP A 170 -33.34 6.85 -23.44
CA TRP A 170 -33.93 8.20 -23.33
C TRP A 170 -34.58 8.69 -24.63
N ARG A 171 -35.24 7.81 -25.39
CA ARG A 171 -36.31 8.22 -26.30
C ARG A 171 -37.62 7.98 -25.55
N VAL A 172 -38.10 9.00 -24.86
CA VAL A 172 -39.52 9.07 -24.51
C VAL A 172 -40.25 9.16 -25.85
N GLU A 173 -40.84 8.06 -26.29
CA GLU A 173 -41.58 8.04 -27.54
C GLU A 173 -42.91 8.76 -27.29
N PRO A 174 -43.41 9.62 -28.20
CA PRO A 174 -44.65 10.39 -27.97
C PRO A 174 -45.88 9.54 -27.64
N ARG A 175 -45.80 8.22 -27.86
CA ARG A 175 -46.84 7.24 -27.54
C ARG A 175 -46.98 6.96 -26.03
N ASP A 176 -45.92 7.16 -25.25
CA ASP A 176 -45.95 6.94 -23.79
C ASP A 176 -46.65 8.10 -23.05
N LEU A 177 -46.67 9.30 -23.65
CA LEU A 177 -47.39 10.46 -23.10
C LEU A 177 -48.92 10.27 -23.14
N ALA A 178 -49.45 9.57 -24.15
CA ALA A 178 -50.88 9.27 -24.25
C ALA A 178 -51.35 8.29 -23.16
N VAL A 179 -50.48 7.34 -22.78
CA VAL A 179 -50.78 6.36 -21.71
C VAL A 179 -50.80 7.04 -20.34
N HIS A 180 -49.92 8.03 -20.11
CA HIS A 180 -49.94 8.80 -18.86
C HIS A 180 -51.09 9.80 -18.77
N ALA A 181 -51.57 10.36 -19.89
CA ALA A 181 -52.71 11.27 -19.91
C ALA A 181 -54.06 10.56 -19.65
N THR A 182 -54.21 9.31 -20.08
CA THR A 182 -55.45 8.53 -19.84
C THR A 182 -55.56 7.97 -18.42
N ALA A 183 -54.45 7.90 -17.68
CA ALA A 183 -54.46 7.50 -16.26
C ALA A 183 -54.83 8.65 -15.29
N MET A 184 -55.01 9.88 -15.82
CA MET A 184 -55.28 11.10 -15.04
C MET A 184 -56.70 11.67 -15.25
N LEU A 185 -57.53 10.98 -16.04
CA LEU A 185 -58.97 11.21 -16.21
C LEU A 185 -59.75 10.07 -15.53
#